data_AF-A0A2N9JD90-F1
#
_entry.id   AF-A0A2N9JD90-F1
#
_cell.length_a   1.000
_cell.length_b   1.000
_cell.length_c   1.000
_cell.angle_alpha   90.00
_cell.angle_beta   90.00
_cell.angle_gamma   90.00
#
_symmetry.space_group_name_H-M   'P 1'
#
loop_
_entity.id
_entity.type
_entity.pdbx_description
1 polymer ?
#
loop_
_entity_poly.entity_id
_entity_poly.type
_entity_poly.pdbx_seq_one_letter_code
_entity_poly.pdbx_strand_id
1 'polypeptide(L)'
;MSSTVSEATFASLGVPAELVAALRAGGIDRPFPIQTATLPDTLAGRDVLGRGRTGSGKTIAFALPVVARLARLVPSGESIAARTRGARPRALILAPTRELANQILATLQPLAAAAGLRTMTIFGGVGQAKQVADLRSGADIVVATPGRLEDLIGQGHVRLDAVAITVLDEADHMADLGFLPAVTRLLGATPTGGQRLLFSATLDRGVDTLVKRFLHRPLQHSVDAENSPVAALTHHVFLVGDAGQKRQVVRELAGGNGRRLLFMRTKHQARKLARELTAAGIPAVELHGNLSQNARERGLQAFSDGSIQVMVATDIAARGIHVDDVDLVVHVDPPAEHKAYLHRSGRTARAGNEGDVITLVLPEQHRDFQALARAAKINARPQPVSAGDRTVRALAGEPAPLVALTDAPSAAARKGESTPKPAKAKGKGATARAAGQAHARPRVTAGPVSSGAGVVSLSRQGTRPRRNTGRRPLRRSA
;
A
#
# COMPACT_ATOMS: atom_id res chain seq x y z
N MET A 1 32.18 -23.28 -28.29
CA MET A 1 32.69 -22.05 -27.68
C MET A 1 31.60 -21.53 -26.77
N SER A 2 31.78 -21.67 -25.45
CA SER A 2 30.82 -21.22 -24.44
C SER A 2 30.80 -19.70 -24.47
N SER A 3 29.65 -19.11 -24.82
CA SER A 3 29.44 -17.66 -24.79
C SER A 3 29.50 -17.21 -23.33
N THR A 4 30.60 -16.56 -22.96
CA THR A 4 30.72 -15.84 -21.70
C THR A 4 29.73 -14.67 -21.73
N VAL A 5 28.55 -14.85 -21.15
CA VAL A 5 27.65 -13.74 -20.84
C VAL A 5 28.41 -12.85 -19.85
N SER A 6 28.95 -11.73 -20.34
CA SER A 6 29.50 -10.67 -19.50
C SER A 6 28.42 -10.29 -18.47
N GLU A 7 28.63 -10.62 -17.20
CA GLU A 7 27.70 -10.26 -16.13
C GLU A 7 27.59 -8.72 -16.07
N ALA A 8 26.45 -8.18 -16.49
CA ALA A 8 26.23 -6.75 -16.54
C ALA A 8 26.37 -6.14 -15.13
N THR A 9 27.03 -4.99 -15.04
CA THR A 9 27.11 -4.19 -13.81
C THR A 9 26.28 -2.92 -13.98
N PHE A 10 25.87 -2.28 -12.87
CA PHE A 10 25.18 -0.99 -12.97
C PHE A 10 26.02 0.06 -13.70
N ALA A 11 27.33 0.09 -13.47
CA ALA A 11 28.24 1.00 -14.17
C ALA A 11 28.26 0.75 -15.68
N SER A 12 28.34 -0.50 -16.13
CA SER A 12 28.31 -0.83 -17.57
C SER A 12 26.97 -0.51 -18.24
N LEU A 13 25.89 -0.35 -17.46
CA LEU A 13 24.57 0.06 -17.94
C LEU A 13 24.40 1.59 -18.01
N GLY A 14 25.45 2.36 -17.69
CA GLY A 14 25.43 3.83 -17.71
C GLY A 14 24.94 4.48 -16.42
N VAL A 15 24.82 3.74 -15.31
CA VAL A 15 24.42 4.31 -14.02
C VAL A 15 25.58 5.17 -13.46
N PRO A 16 25.32 6.43 -13.05
CA PRO A 16 26.34 7.31 -12.49
C PRO A 16 27.03 6.75 -11.24
N ALA A 17 28.32 7.05 -11.08
CA ALA A 17 29.17 6.49 -10.03
C ALA A 17 28.63 6.73 -8.59
N GLU A 18 28.06 7.90 -8.33
CA GLU A 18 27.46 8.26 -7.04
C GLU A 18 26.28 7.34 -6.69
N LEU A 19 25.45 7.00 -7.68
CA LEU A 19 24.31 6.09 -7.50
C LEU A 19 24.77 4.63 -7.38
N VAL A 20 25.81 4.23 -8.12
CA VAL A 20 26.43 2.91 -7.94
C VAL A 20 27.00 2.75 -6.53
N ALA A 21 27.65 3.78 -5.99
CA ALA A 21 28.16 3.76 -4.62
C ALA A 21 27.03 3.65 -3.59
N ALA A 22 25.93 4.39 -3.78
CA ALA A 22 24.76 4.30 -2.91
C ALA A 22 24.09 2.91 -2.95
N LEU A 23 24.01 2.28 -4.13
CA LEU A 23 23.51 0.90 -4.27
C LEU A 23 24.40 -0.10 -3.53
N ARG A 24 25.73 -0.02 -3.71
CA ARG A 24 26.69 -0.90 -3.02
C ARG A 24 26.63 -0.74 -1.50
N ALA A 25 26.49 0.48 -0.99
CA ALA A 25 26.31 0.72 0.44
C ALA A 25 25.02 0.07 0.99
N GLY A 26 24.01 -0.12 0.13
CA GLY A 26 22.79 -0.87 0.43
C GLY A 26 22.87 -2.37 0.13
N GLY A 27 24.06 -2.91 -0.18
CA GLY A 27 24.25 -4.34 -0.49
C GLY A 27 23.73 -4.76 -1.87
N ILE A 28 23.52 -3.82 -2.79
CA ILE A 28 23.01 -4.09 -4.14
C ILE A 28 24.15 -3.94 -5.15
N ASP A 29 24.80 -5.06 -5.46
CA ASP A 29 25.99 -5.07 -6.34
C ASP A 29 25.68 -5.32 -7.82
N ARG A 30 24.60 -6.05 -8.11
CA ARG A 30 24.30 -6.54 -9.46
C ARG A 30 22.88 -6.19 -9.91
N PRO A 31 22.70 -5.81 -11.19
CA PRO A 31 21.40 -5.51 -11.74
C PRO A 31 20.58 -6.78 -11.98
N PHE A 32 19.27 -6.69 -11.73
CA PHE A 32 18.32 -7.72 -12.16
C PHE A 32 18.01 -7.63 -13.65
N PRO A 33 17.42 -8.67 -14.27
CA PRO A 33 17.13 -8.69 -15.70
C PRO A 33 16.32 -7.49 -16.20
N ILE A 34 15.27 -7.08 -15.46
CA ILE A 34 14.48 -5.90 -15.83
C ILE A 34 15.33 -4.61 -15.83
N GLN A 35 16.27 -4.48 -14.89
CA GLN A 35 17.16 -3.32 -14.78
C GLN A 35 18.16 -3.31 -15.93
N THR A 36 18.75 -4.46 -16.24
CA THR A 36 19.65 -4.64 -17.39
C THR A 36 18.96 -4.26 -18.70
N ALA A 37 17.70 -4.65 -18.85
CA ALA A 37 16.94 -4.40 -20.07
C ALA A 37 16.39 -2.97 -20.21
N THR A 38 16.15 -2.25 -19.11
CA THR A 38 15.52 -0.92 -19.18
C THR A 38 16.45 0.25 -18.88
N LEU A 39 17.54 0.04 -18.13
CA LEU A 39 18.37 1.16 -17.68
C LEU A 39 18.99 1.99 -18.82
N PRO A 40 19.59 1.40 -19.87
CA PRO A 40 20.17 2.19 -20.96
C PRO A 40 19.16 3.16 -21.62
N ASP A 41 17.97 2.67 -21.97
CA ASP A 41 16.91 3.48 -22.58
C ASP A 41 16.28 4.49 -21.61
N THR A 42 16.04 4.09 -20.36
CA THR A 42 15.40 4.97 -19.37
C THR A 42 16.31 6.09 -18.91
N LEU A 43 17.62 5.84 -18.80
CA LEU A 43 18.62 6.89 -18.52
C LEU A 43 18.69 7.90 -19.67
N ALA A 44 18.52 7.44 -20.92
CA ALA A 44 18.40 8.31 -22.11
C ALA A 44 17.05 9.06 -22.20
N GLY A 45 16.12 8.83 -21.26
CA GLY A 45 14.85 9.53 -21.20
C GLY A 45 13.70 8.91 -21.99
N ARG A 46 13.88 7.69 -22.52
CA ARG A 46 12.81 6.98 -23.23
C ARG A 46 11.73 6.50 -22.26
N ASP A 47 10.48 6.52 -22.72
CA ASP A 47 9.35 5.93 -22.01
C ASP A 47 9.51 4.40 -21.90
N VAL A 48 9.02 3.82 -20.81
CA VAL A 48 9.03 2.37 -20.60
C VAL A 48 7.66 1.87 -20.21
N LEU A 49 7.29 0.74 -20.82
CA LEU A 49 6.27 -0.16 -20.31
C LEU A 49 6.94 -1.44 -19.83
N GLY A 50 7.19 -1.50 -18.52
CA GLY A 50 7.84 -2.62 -17.85
C GLY A 50 6.82 -3.62 -17.31
N ARG A 51 6.86 -4.86 -17.80
CA ARG A 51 6.08 -5.98 -17.27
C ARG A 51 6.97 -6.88 -16.42
N GLY A 52 6.60 -7.04 -15.16
CA GLY A 52 7.35 -7.86 -14.22
C GLY A 52 6.62 -8.07 -12.89
N ARG A 53 6.83 -9.25 -12.30
CA ARG A 53 6.29 -9.63 -10.99
C ARG A 53 6.91 -8.80 -9.86
N THR A 54 6.27 -8.77 -8.69
CA THR A 54 6.87 -8.21 -7.47
C THR A 54 8.19 -8.94 -7.17
N GLY A 55 9.19 -8.23 -6.64
CA GLY A 55 10.52 -8.80 -6.37
C GLY A 55 11.48 -8.83 -7.57
N SER A 56 11.04 -8.43 -8.78
CA SER A 56 11.93 -8.34 -9.96
C SER A 56 12.86 -7.12 -9.97
N GLY A 57 12.84 -6.27 -8.92
CA GLY A 57 13.68 -5.05 -8.83
C GLY A 57 13.19 -3.85 -9.63
N LYS A 58 11.89 -3.78 -9.94
CA LYS A 58 11.27 -2.66 -10.66
C LYS A 58 11.52 -1.31 -9.99
N THR A 59 11.52 -1.26 -8.66
CA THR A 59 11.70 -0.02 -7.89
C THR A 59 13.03 0.65 -8.22
N ILE A 60 14.14 -0.10 -8.23
CA ILE A 60 15.46 0.43 -8.63
C ILE A 60 15.48 0.77 -10.13
N ALA A 61 14.83 -0.06 -10.96
CA ALA A 61 14.77 0.15 -12.41
C ALA A 61 14.17 1.51 -12.81
N PHE A 62 13.23 2.05 -12.02
CA PHE A 62 12.70 3.40 -12.24
C PHE A 62 13.31 4.47 -11.33
N ALA A 63 13.78 4.12 -10.13
CA ALA A 63 14.38 5.10 -9.22
C ALA A 63 15.68 5.68 -9.79
N LEU A 64 16.51 4.85 -10.40
CA LEU A 64 17.78 5.28 -11.01
C LEU A 64 17.60 6.33 -12.12
N PRO A 65 16.79 6.10 -13.17
CA PRO A 65 16.59 7.12 -14.21
C PRO A 65 15.89 8.37 -13.67
N VAL A 66 14.99 8.26 -12.69
CA VAL A 66 14.39 9.44 -12.03
C VAL A 66 15.46 10.30 -11.36
N VAL A 67 16.30 9.71 -10.51
CA VAL A 67 17.33 10.43 -9.76
C VAL A 67 18.41 10.97 -10.70
N ALA A 68 18.97 10.12 -11.56
CA ALA A 68 20.07 10.47 -12.45
C ALA A 68 19.72 11.65 -13.38
N ARG A 69 18.51 11.66 -13.94
CA ARG A 69 18.06 12.72 -14.85
C ARG A 69 17.70 14.01 -14.11
N LEU A 70 17.04 13.94 -12.95
CA LEU A 70 16.73 15.14 -12.16
C LEU A 70 17.97 15.84 -11.62
N ALA A 71 19.00 15.06 -11.27
CA ALA A 71 20.29 15.55 -10.79
C ALA A 71 21.27 15.87 -11.93
N ARG A 72 20.89 15.64 -13.20
CA ARG A 72 21.72 15.88 -14.40
C ARG A 72 23.05 15.12 -14.38
N LEU A 73 23.03 13.93 -13.78
CA LEU A 73 24.18 13.01 -13.73
C LEU A 73 24.34 12.21 -15.02
N VAL A 74 23.37 12.30 -15.93
CA VAL A 74 23.40 11.74 -17.28
C VAL A 74 23.05 12.82 -18.29
N PRO A 75 23.47 12.69 -19.57
CA PRO A 75 23.02 13.56 -20.64
C PRO A 75 21.50 13.51 -20.75
N SER A 76 20.85 14.51 -20.18
CA SER A 76 19.40 14.71 -20.27
C SER A 76 19.19 16.04 -20.96
N GLY A 77 18.37 16.08 -22.01
CA GLY A 77 18.05 17.32 -22.72
C GLY A 77 17.66 18.44 -21.76
N GLU A 78 17.90 19.70 -22.15
CA GLU A 78 17.82 20.92 -21.32
C GLU A 78 16.44 21.20 -20.67
N SER A 79 15.45 20.31 -20.86
CA SER A 79 14.05 20.52 -20.49
C SER A 79 13.72 20.34 -19.00
N ILE A 80 14.64 19.83 -18.17
CA ILE A 80 14.39 19.65 -16.73
C ILE A 80 14.91 20.85 -15.94
N ALA A 81 14.01 21.53 -15.22
CA ALA A 81 14.36 22.64 -14.34
C ALA A 81 15.45 22.25 -13.33
N ALA A 82 16.47 23.10 -13.17
CA ALA A 82 17.63 22.83 -12.32
C ALA A 82 17.30 22.73 -10.82
N ARG A 83 16.27 23.45 -10.36
CA ARG A 83 15.87 23.50 -8.96
C ARG A 83 14.36 23.41 -8.83
N THR A 84 13.93 22.77 -7.75
CA THR A 84 12.52 22.72 -7.36
C THR A 84 12.06 24.07 -6.79
N ARG A 85 10.87 24.49 -7.20
CA ARG A 85 10.13 25.59 -6.54
C ARG A 85 9.19 24.98 -5.51
N GLY A 86 8.92 25.70 -4.42
CA GLY A 86 7.96 25.24 -3.40
C GLY A 86 6.64 24.79 -4.05
N ALA A 87 6.09 23.67 -3.59
CA ALA A 87 4.85 23.06 -4.08
C ALA A 87 4.83 22.62 -5.57
N ARG A 88 5.99 22.51 -6.24
CA ARG A 88 6.11 22.14 -7.66
C ARG A 88 7.18 21.06 -7.88
N PRO A 89 6.87 19.79 -7.60
CA PRO A 89 7.83 18.70 -7.77
C PRO A 89 8.25 18.51 -9.22
N ARG A 90 9.45 17.95 -9.42
CA ARG A 90 10.03 17.66 -10.73
C ARG A 90 9.81 16.21 -11.18
N ALA A 91 9.57 15.30 -10.23
CA ALA A 91 9.11 13.95 -10.53
C ALA A 91 7.94 13.52 -9.64
N LEU A 92 7.06 12.69 -10.21
CA LEU A 92 5.91 12.09 -9.54
C LEU A 92 5.96 10.57 -9.68
N ILE A 93 5.88 9.86 -8.57
CA ILE A 93 5.75 8.40 -8.55
C ILE A 93 4.40 8.07 -7.92
N LEU A 94 3.50 7.48 -8.69
CA LEU A 94 2.20 7.04 -8.20
C LEU A 94 2.27 5.57 -7.76
N ALA A 95 1.75 5.31 -6.57
CA ALA A 95 1.60 3.96 -6.00
C ALA A 95 0.15 3.73 -5.52
N PRO A 96 -0.41 2.52 -5.65
CA PRO A 96 -1.78 2.21 -5.25
C PRO A 96 -2.01 2.30 -3.74
N THR A 97 -0.98 2.00 -2.93
CA THR A 97 -1.10 1.92 -1.47
C THR A 97 -0.05 2.75 -0.77
N ARG A 98 -0.32 3.06 0.50
CA ARG A 98 0.60 3.83 1.36
C ARG A 98 1.86 3.02 1.67
N GLU A 99 1.67 1.72 1.85
CA GLU A 99 2.73 0.76 2.15
C GLU A 99 3.72 0.70 1.01
N LEU A 100 3.22 0.58 -0.24
CA LEU A 100 4.07 0.61 -1.42
C LEU A 100 4.73 1.99 -1.60
N ALA A 101 4.00 3.08 -1.36
CA ALA A 101 4.60 4.43 -1.40
C ALA A 101 5.78 4.57 -0.42
N ASN A 102 5.66 4.05 0.81
CA ASN A 102 6.73 4.06 1.80
C ASN A 102 7.91 3.17 1.40
N GLN A 103 7.66 1.99 0.81
CA GLN A 103 8.73 1.11 0.31
C GLN A 103 9.51 1.74 -0.85
N ILE A 104 8.79 2.37 -1.78
CA ILE A 104 9.39 3.13 -2.87
C ILE A 104 10.24 4.25 -2.29
N LEU A 105 9.71 5.02 -1.30
CA LEU A 105 10.47 6.08 -0.64
C LEU A 105 11.74 5.53 0.02
N ALA A 106 11.65 4.42 0.77
CA ALA A 106 12.80 3.81 1.44
C ALA A 106 13.90 3.38 0.46
N THR A 107 13.51 2.87 -0.71
CA THR A 107 14.47 2.50 -1.78
C THR A 107 15.04 3.74 -2.48
N LEU A 108 14.21 4.76 -2.69
CA LEU A 108 14.56 5.97 -3.43
C LEU A 108 15.44 6.91 -2.61
N GLN A 109 15.23 7.00 -1.30
CA GLN A 109 15.80 8.04 -0.44
C GLN A 109 17.34 7.99 -0.37
N PRO A 110 18.02 6.84 -0.25
CA PRO A 110 19.48 6.77 -0.32
C PRO A 110 20.03 7.27 -1.66
N LEU A 111 19.36 6.90 -2.77
CA LEU A 111 19.75 7.33 -4.13
C LEU A 111 19.56 8.83 -4.31
N ALA A 112 18.42 9.35 -3.86
CA ALA A 112 18.11 10.78 -3.93
C ALA A 112 19.06 11.60 -3.06
N ALA A 113 19.39 11.13 -1.86
CA ALA A 113 20.34 11.79 -0.96
C ALA A 113 21.74 11.85 -1.56
N ALA A 114 22.22 10.77 -2.19
CA ALA A 114 23.50 10.75 -2.89
C ALA A 114 23.58 11.80 -4.02
N ALA A 115 22.44 12.16 -4.60
CA ALA A 115 22.33 13.16 -5.67
C ALA A 115 21.81 14.53 -5.19
N GLY A 116 21.72 14.77 -3.88
CA GLY A 116 21.26 16.05 -3.30
C GLY A 116 19.78 16.39 -3.56
N LEU A 117 18.94 15.40 -3.87
CA LEU A 117 17.52 15.55 -4.13
C LEU A 117 16.68 15.31 -2.87
N ARG A 118 15.59 16.06 -2.73
CA ARG A 118 14.63 15.88 -1.63
C ARG A 118 13.42 15.07 -2.08
N THR A 119 13.04 14.11 -1.25
CA THR A 119 11.92 13.20 -1.50
C THR A 119 10.85 13.36 -0.43
N MET A 120 9.59 13.14 -0.78
CA MET A 120 8.51 13.03 0.22
C MET A 120 7.41 12.09 -0.21
N THR A 121 6.58 11.67 0.74
CA THR A 121 5.37 10.88 0.49
C THR A 121 4.08 11.65 0.69
N ILE A 122 3.08 11.39 -0.15
CA ILE A 122 1.73 11.97 -0.06
C ILE A 122 0.69 10.86 -0.09
N PHE A 123 0.03 10.63 1.05
CA PHE A 123 -1.04 9.65 1.15
C PHE A 123 -2.05 9.94 2.26
N GLY A 124 -3.23 9.31 2.17
CA GLY A 124 -4.34 9.51 3.10
C GLY A 124 -4.11 8.88 4.49
N GLY A 125 -5.07 9.06 5.41
CA GLY A 125 -5.08 8.39 6.73
C GLY A 125 -4.01 8.83 7.72
N VAL A 126 -3.26 9.88 7.39
CA VAL A 126 -2.38 10.64 8.28
C VAL A 126 -2.73 12.13 8.22
N GLY A 127 -2.29 12.88 9.23
CA GLY A 127 -2.50 14.33 9.31
C GLY A 127 -1.94 15.05 8.08
N GLN A 128 -2.75 15.91 7.47
CA GLN A 128 -2.40 16.62 6.24
C GLN A 128 -1.34 17.71 6.45
N ALA A 129 -1.34 18.37 7.62
CA ALA A 129 -0.53 19.56 7.89
C ALA A 129 0.97 19.37 7.60
N LYS A 130 1.52 18.21 7.97
CA LYS A 130 2.92 17.87 7.68
C LYS A 130 3.20 17.79 6.18
N GLN A 131 2.34 17.13 5.41
CA GLN A 131 2.52 17.01 3.94
C GLN A 131 2.47 18.39 3.27
N VAL A 132 1.62 19.30 3.74
CA VAL A 132 1.55 20.68 3.23
C VAL A 132 2.81 21.47 3.58
N ALA A 133 3.30 21.36 4.81
CA ALA A 133 4.55 22.00 5.22
C ALA A 133 5.75 21.50 4.41
N ASP A 134 5.87 20.18 4.24
CA ASP A 134 6.95 19.55 3.47
C ASP A 134 6.88 19.99 1.99
N LEU A 135 5.69 20.02 1.37
CA LEU A 135 5.48 20.55 0.02
C LEU A 135 5.92 22.01 -0.13
N ARG A 136 5.59 22.87 0.84
CA ARG A 136 5.99 24.29 0.84
C ARG A 136 7.50 24.46 0.94
N SER A 137 8.16 23.64 1.76
CA SER A 137 9.62 23.59 1.83
C SER A 137 10.24 23.16 0.50
N GLY A 138 9.47 22.48 -0.34
CA GLY A 138 9.83 21.93 -1.65
C GLY A 138 10.21 20.46 -1.57
N ALA A 139 9.89 19.70 -2.60
CA ALA A 139 10.32 18.32 -2.76
C ALA A 139 10.57 18.07 -4.24
N ASP A 140 11.74 17.53 -4.59
CA ASP A 140 12.11 17.24 -5.97
C ASP A 140 11.31 16.07 -6.52
N ILE A 141 11.14 15.03 -5.69
CA ILE A 141 10.41 13.81 -6.03
C ILE A 141 9.29 13.57 -5.02
N VAL A 142 8.08 13.41 -5.53
CA VAL A 142 6.90 13.07 -4.72
C VAL A 142 6.48 11.64 -5.03
N VAL A 143 6.41 10.79 -4.00
CA VAL A 143 5.79 9.47 -4.07
C VAL A 143 4.38 9.56 -3.48
N ALA A 144 3.34 9.21 -4.23
CA ALA A 144 1.97 9.51 -3.80
C ALA A 144 0.94 8.43 -4.11
N THR A 145 -0.06 8.33 -3.24
CA THR A 145 -1.32 7.65 -3.56
C THR A 145 -2.27 8.64 -4.26
N PRO A 146 -2.98 8.24 -5.35
CA PRO A 146 -3.75 9.17 -6.17
C PRO A 146 -4.73 10.06 -5.40
N GLY A 147 -5.54 9.47 -4.52
CA GLY A 147 -6.63 10.21 -3.86
C GLY A 147 -6.17 11.40 -3.00
N ARG A 148 -5.12 11.23 -2.17
CA ARG A 148 -4.59 12.35 -1.36
C ARG A 148 -3.89 13.39 -2.22
N LEU A 149 -3.22 12.99 -3.29
CA LEU A 149 -2.58 13.95 -4.18
C LEU A 149 -3.60 14.83 -4.89
N GLU A 150 -4.70 14.25 -5.40
CA GLU A 150 -5.80 15.01 -6.00
C GLU A 150 -6.41 16.01 -5.02
N ASP A 151 -6.64 15.59 -3.78
CA ASP A 151 -7.15 16.46 -2.71
C ASP A 151 -6.23 17.68 -2.49
N LEU A 152 -4.91 17.45 -2.37
CA LEU A 152 -3.94 18.54 -2.21
C LEU A 152 -3.84 19.45 -3.45
N ILE A 153 -4.04 18.93 -4.66
CA ILE A 153 -4.14 19.73 -5.88
C ILE A 153 -5.39 20.60 -5.85
N GLY A 154 -6.55 20.01 -5.49
CA GLY A 154 -7.82 20.73 -5.38
C GLY A 154 -7.80 21.85 -4.35
N GLN A 155 -7.01 21.68 -3.29
CA GLN A 155 -6.76 22.71 -2.26
C GLN A 155 -5.68 23.74 -2.66
N GLY A 156 -5.03 23.57 -3.82
CA GLY A 156 -3.96 24.48 -4.29
C GLY A 156 -2.62 24.33 -3.56
N HIS A 157 -2.40 23.22 -2.85
CA HIS A 157 -1.17 22.96 -2.10
C HIS A 157 -0.02 22.40 -2.95
N VAL A 158 -0.31 21.88 -4.15
CA VAL A 158 0.69 21.36 -5.08
C VAL A 158 0.24 21.55 -6.53
N ARG A 159 1.20 21.82 -7.43
CA ARG A 159 0.98 21.88 -8.88
C ARG A 159 1.96 20.94 -9.58
N LEU A 160 1.49 20.24 -10.60
CA LEU A 160 2.26 19.21 -11.31
C LEU A 160 2.85 19.68 -12.65
N ASP A 161 2.78 20.97 -12.92
CA ASP A 161 3.24 21.60 -14.17
C ASP A 161 4.77 21.65 -14.33
N ALA A 162 5.52 21.35 -13.26
CA ALA A 162 6.98 21.21 -13.29
C ALA A 162 7.46 19.75 -13.39
N VAL A 163 6.55 18.78 -13.43
CA VAL A 163 6.89 17.35 -13.41
C VAL A 163 7.43 16.93 -14.78
N ALA A 164 8.72 16.60 -14.84
CA ALA A 164 9.39 16.14 -16.06
C ALA A 164 9.42 14.61 -16.19
N ILE A 165 9.23 13.88 -15.09
CA ILE A 165 9.25 12.41 -15.07
C ILE A 165 8.07 11.91 -14.23
N THR A 166 7.31 10.95 -14.76
CA THR A 166 6.26 10.29 -14.00
C THR A 166 6.38 8.78 -14.05
N VAL A 167 6.16 8.16 -12.90
CA VAL A 167 6.17 6.72 -12.73
C VAL A 167 4.80 6.26 -12.24
N LEU A 168 4.29 5.18 -12.81
CA LEU A 168 3.17 4.42 -12.24
C LEU A 168 3.70 3.04 -11.86
N ASP A 169 3.62 2.68 -10.59
CA ASP A 169 3.94 1.33 -10.13
C ASP A 169 2.66 0.59 -9.71
N GLU A 170 2.61 -0.71 -10.00
CA GLU A 170 1.42 -1.57 -9.86
C GLU A 170 0.15 -0.93 -10.47
N ALA A 171 0.22 -0.52 -11.75
CA ALA A 171 -0.88 0.15 -12.44
C ALA A 171 -2.17 -0.69 -12.54
N ASP A 172 -2.04 -2.01 -12.67
CA ASP A 172 -3.14 -2.97 -12.58
C ASP A 172 -3.79 -2.98 -11.21
N HIS A 173 -3.00 -2.90 -10.14
CA HIS A 173 -3.53 -2.76 -8.80
C HIS A 173 -4.27 -1.43 -8.62
N MET A 174 -3.77 -0.32 -9.20
CA MET A 174 -4.56 0.92 -9.24
C MET A 174 -5.89 0.74 -9.98
N ALA A 175 -5.95 -0.11 -11.01
CA ALA A 175 -7.18 -0.46 -11.70
C ALA A 175 -8.18 -1.17 -10.79
N ASP A 176 -7.72 -2.22 -10.09
CA ASP A 176 -8.54 -2.98 -9.16
C ASP A 176 -9.13 -2.10 -8.03
N LEU A 177 -8.39 -1.08 -7.59
CA LEU A 177 -8.84 -0.13 -6.56
C LEU A 177 -9.71 1.00 -7.11
N GLY A 178 -9.96 1.04 -8.42
CA GLY A 178 -10.76 2.09 -9.06
C GLY A 178 -10.06 3.45 -9.16
N PHE A 179 -8.72 3.48 -9.09
CA PHE A 179 -7.94 4.73 -9.14
C PHE A 179 -7.64 5.23 -10.56
N LEU A 180 -7.89 4.47 -11.63
CA LEU A 180 -7.56 4.91 -12.99
C LEU A 180 -8.14 6.28 -13.38
N PRO A 181 -9.38 6.66 -13.00
CA PRO A 181 -9.88 8.01 -13.28
C PRO A 181 -9.03 9.10 -12.61
N ALA A 182 -8.62 8.89 -11.35
CA ALA A 182 -7.74 9.81 -10.62
C ALA A 182 -6.34 9.87 -11.26
N VAL A 183 -5.75 8.72 -11.54
CA VAL A 183 -4.45 8.59 -12.22
C VAL A 183 -4.47 9.32 -13.58
N THR A 184 -5.55 9.16 -14.35
CA THR A 184 -5.71 9.83 -15.64
C THR A 184 -5.69 11.36 -15.49
N ARG A 185 -6.39 11.91 -14.49
CA ARG A 185 -6.38 13.36 -14.23
C ARG A 185 -5.01 13.85 -13.76
N LEU A 186 -4.36 13.10 -12.87
CA LEU A 186 -3.02 13.43 -12.37
C LEU A 186 -1.99 13.45 -13.50
N LEU A 187 -2.00 12.46 -14.40
CA LEU A 187 -1.15 12.45 -15.58
C LEU A 187 -1.51 13.59 -16.54
N GLY A 188 -2.78 13.88 -16.73
CA GLY A 188 -3.23 15.03 -17.53
C GLY A 188 -2.80 16.40 -16.98
N ALA A 189 -2.51 16.48 -15.67
CA ALA A 189 -2.03 17.70 -15.02
C ALA A 189 -0.50 17.91 -15.12
N THR A 190 0.22 16.98 -15.74
CA THR A 190 1.67 17.05 -15.96
C THR A 190 1.99 17.37 -17.43
N PRO A 191 3.14 18.00 -17.74
CA PRO A 191 3.57 18.32 -19.11
C PRO A 191 3.61 17.10 -20.06
N THR A 192 3.21 17.29 -21.31
CA THR A 192 3.10 16.22 -22.32
C THR A 192 4.45 15.68 -22.82
N GLY A 193 5.53 16.47 -22.75
CA GLY A 193 6.88 16.08 -23.19
C GLY A 193 7.75 15.42 -22.12
N GLY A 194 7.19 15.10 -20.95
CA GLY A 194 7.90 14.43 -19.86
C GLY A 194 8.01 12.91 -20.06
N GLN A 195 9.05 12.29 -19.49
CA GLN A 195 9.25 10.84 -19.53
C GLN A 195 8.21 10.11 -18.68
N ARG A 196 7.67 9.01 -19.21
CA ARG A 196 6.70 8.14 -18.54
C ARG A 196 7.24 6.73 -18.38
N LEU A 197 7.24 6.25 -17.15
CA LEU A 197 7.62 4.89 -16.81
C LEU A 197 6.41 4.19 -16.18
N LEU A 198 5.86 3.19 -16.86
CA LEU A 198 4.73 2.41 -16.36
C LEU A 198 5.18 0.99 -16.06
N PHE A 199 4.97 0.57 -14.81
CA PHE A 199 5.26 -0.78 -14.36
C PHE A 199 3.97 -1.46 -13.88
N SER A 200 3.71 -2.64 -14.43
CA SER A 200 2.51 -3.42 -14.11
C SER A 200 2.80 -4.91 -14.18
N ALA A 201 2.13 -5.72 -13.37
CA ALA A 201 2.20 -7.18 -13.53
C ALA A 201 1.31 -7.64 -14.70
N THR A 202 0.20 -6.94 -14.93
CA THR A 202 -0.78 -7.24 -15.98
C THR A 202 -1.14 -6.02 -16.83
N LEU A 203 -1.55 -6.28 -18.06
CA LEU A 203 -2.06 -5.28 -19.01
C LEU A 203 -3.53 -5.59 -19.29
N ASP A 204 -4.42 -5.08 -18.45
CA ASP A 204 -5.84 -5.14 -18.74
C ASP A 204 -6.31 -3.89 -19.50
N ARG A 205 -7.58 -3.90 -19.92
CA ARG A 205 -8.17 -2.82 -20.75
C ARG A 205 -8.03 -1.44 -20.11
N GLY A 206 -8.04 -1.36 -18.78
CA GLY A 206 -7.91 -0.10 -18.05
C GLY A 206 -6.48 0.44 -18.15
N VAL A 207 -5.49 -0.41 -17.87
CA VAL A 207 -4.07 -0.04 -17.99
C VAL A 207 -3.67 0.24 -19.45
N ASP A 208 -4.17 -0.55 -20.40
CA ASP A 208 -3.93 -0.34 -21.84
C ASP A 208 -4.39 1.04 -22.33
N THR A 209 -5.49 1.54 -21.77
CA THR A 209 -6.00 2.89 -22.09
C THR A 209 -5.03 3.96 -21.61
N LEU A 210 -4.43 3.79 -20.42
CA LEU A 210 -3.40 4.71 -19.92
C LEU A 210 -2.14 4.65 -20.78
N VAL A 211 -1.68 3.44 -21.13
CA VAL A 211 -0.50 3.25 -21.98
C VAL A 211 -0.66 3.99 -23.31
N LYS A 212 -1.76 3.75 -24.03
CA LYS A 212 -2.02 4.38 -25.34
C LYS A 212 -2.14 5.91 -25.27
N ARG A 213 -2.65 6.43 -24.14
CA ARG A 213 -2.90 7.86 -23.98
C ARG A 213 -1.66 8.64 -23.56
N PHE A 214 -0.81 8.07 -22.71
CA PHE A 214 0.24 8.84 -22.02
C PHE A 214 1.66 8.44 -22.40
N LEU A 215 1.91 7.22 -22.89
CA LEU A 215 3.26 6.80 -23.27
C LEU A 215 3.54 7.09 -24.75
N HIS A 216 4.73 7.59 -25.06
CA HIS A 216 5.17 7.87 -26.43
C HIS A 216 6.25 6.87 -26.88
N ARG A 217 5.91 6.00 -27.84
CA ARG A 217 6.80 4.96 -28.40
C ARG A 217 7.60 4.21 -27.31
N PRO A 218 6.94 3.71 -26.26
CA PRO A 218 7.65 3.18 -25.09
C PRO A 218 8.47 1.95 -25.48
N LEU A 219 9.63 1.80 -24.84
CA LEU A 219 10.28 0.50 -24.78
C LEU A 219 9.36 -0.44 -24.02
N GLN A 220 8.89 -1.49 -24.69
CA GLN A 220 8.16 -2.56 -24.04
C GLN A 220 9.15 -3.64 -23.63
N HIS A 221 9.19 -3.94 -22.34
CA HIS A 221 9.96 -5.07 -21.83
C HIS A 221 9.05 -5.96 -21.00
N SER A 222 8.97 -7.24 -21.37
CA SER A 222 8.29 -8.27 -20.61
C SER A 222 9.34 -9.25 -20.13
N VAL A 223 9.49 -9.37 -18.81
CA VAL A 223 10.21 -10.51 -18.24
C VAL A 223 9.26 -11.69 -18.28
N ASP A 224 9.19 -12.35 -19.43
CA ASP A 224 8.44 -13.59 -19.57
C ASP A 224 9.18 -14.72 -18.85
N ALA A 225 8.40 -15.62 -18.25
CA ALA A 225 8.84 -16.65 -17.30
C ALA A 225 9.75 -17.74 -17.89
N GLU A 226 10.08 -17.70 -19.18
CA GLU A 226 10.69 -18.84 -19.88
C GLU A 226 12.20 -18.98 -19.68
N ASN A 227 12.92 -17.92 -19.29
CA ASN A 227 14.40 -17.94 -19.26
C ASN A 227 15.06 -17.51 -17.94
N SER A 228 14.28 -17.31 -16.87
CA SER A 228 14.85 -17.19 -15.52
C SER A 228 14.53 -18.48 -14.78
N PRO A 229 15.48 -19.11 -14.05
CA PRO A 229 15.11 -20.15 -13.09
C PRO A 229 14.17 -19.50 -12.06
N VAL A 230 12.87 -19.58 -12.33
CA VAL A 230 11.84 -19.14 -11.40
C VAL A 230 11.92 -20.14 -10.26
N ALA A 231 12.31 -19.68 -9.08
CA ALA A 231 12.18 -20.50 -7.89
C ALA A 231 10.75 -21.05 -7.83
N ALA A 232 10.64 -22.38 -7.79
CA ALA A 232 9.38 -23.05 -8.07
C ALA A 232 8.35 -22.72 -6.98
N LEU A 233 7.24 -22.10 -7.38
CA LEU A 233 6.07 -21.97 -6.52
C LEU A 233 5.35 -23.33 -6.51
N THR A 234 5.31 -23.98 -5.35
CA THR A 234 4.57 -25.23 -5.19
C THR A 234 3.17 -24.92 -4.66
N HIS A 235 2.16 -25.25 -5.48
CA HIS A 235 0.76 -25.02 -5.14
C HIS A 235 0.13 -26.28 -4.54
N HIS A 236 -0.52 -26.15 -3.40
CA HIS A 236 -1.26 -27.21 -2.71
C HIS A 236 -2.73 -26.83 -2.57
N VAL A 237 -3.63 -27.78 -2.83
CA VAL A 237 -5.09 -27.60 -2.67
C VAL A 237 -5.59 -28.59 -1.64
N PHE A 238 -6.01 -28.08 -0.49
CA PHE A 238 -6.47 -28.86 0.66
C PHE A 238 -7.98 -28.79 0.76
N LEU A 239 -8.64 -29.93 0.58
CA LEU A 239 -10.07 -30.08 0.81
C LEU A 239 -10.27 -30.38 2.30
N VAL A 240 -10.92 -29.46 3.01
CA VAL A 240 -11.20 -29.58 4.44
C VAL A 240 -12.68 -29.85 4.63
N GLY A 241 -13.05 -30.79 5.51
CA GLY A 241 -14.42 -31.29 5.61
C GLY A 241 -15.43 -30.25 6.12
N ASP A 242 -15.04 -29.45 7.10
CA ASP A 242 -15.89 -28.41 7.67
C ASP A 242 -15.10 -27.23 8.27
N ALA A 243 -15.83 -26.22 8.75
CA ALA A 243 -15.24 -25.02 9.34
C ALA A 243 -14.43 -25.27 10.64
N GLY A 244 -14.77 -26.31 11.41
CA GLY A 244 -14.04 -26.74 12.59
C GLY A 244 -12.69 -27.36 12.23
N GLN A 245 -12.68 -28.32 11.29
CA GLN A 245 -11.46 -28.91 10.76
C GLN A 245 -10.57 -27.85 10.10
N LYS A 246 -11.15 -26.94 9.31
CA LYS A 246 -10.43 -25.81 8.72
C LYS A 246 -9.71 -24.98 9.77
N ARG A 247 -10.34 -24.67 10.91
CA ARG A 247 -9.68 -23.93 12.01
C ARG A 247 -8.49 -24.67 12.59
N GLN A 248 -8.58 -26.00 12.76
CA GLN A 248 -7.49 -26.81 13.28
C GLN A 248 -6.31 -26.85 12.29
N VAL A 249 -6.57 -27.08 11.01
CA VAL A 249 -5.56 -27.05 9.94
C VAL A 249 -4.88 -25.69 9.86
N VAL A 250 -5.65 -24.59 9.93
CA VAL A 250 -5.08 -23.23 9.94
C VAL A 250 -4.16 -23.01 11.14
N ARG A 251 -4.54 -23.48 12.33
CA ARG A 251 -3.71 -23.35 13.54
C ARG A 251 -2.40 -24.12 13.41
N GLU A 252 -2.45 -25.34 12.89
CA GLU A 252 -1.28 -26.17 12.65
C GLU A 252 -0.35 -25.52 11.62
N LEU A 253 -0.89 -25.13 10.46
CA LEU A 253 -0.13 -24.42 9.43
C LEU A 253 0.48 -23.12 9.95
N ALA A 254 -0.23 -22.37 10.81
CA ALA A 254 0.27 -21.13 11.39
C ALA A 254 1.40 -21.34 12.43
N GLY A 255 1.50 -22.53 13.02
CA GLY A 255 2.26 -22.77 14.24
C GLY A 255 3.71 -23.23 14.07
N GLY A 256 4.24 -23.43 12.86
CA GLY A 256 5.64 -23.84 12.69
C GLY A 256 6.69 -22.74 12.93
N ASN A 257 7.94 -23.00 12.56
CA ASN A 257 9.05 -22.05 12.55
C ASN A 257 9.26 -21.50 11.14
N GLY A 258 8.75 -20.30 10.86
CA GLY A 258 8.80 -19.69 9.53
C GLY A 258 7.78 -18.57 9.37
N ARG A 259 8.02 -17.62 8.46
CA ARG A 259 7.10 -16.50 8.22
C ARG A 259 5.92 -16.97 7.38
N ARG A 260 4.71 -16.65 7.85
CA ARG A 260 3.45 -17.11 7.27
C ARG A 260 2.51 -15.97 6.99
N LEU A 261 1.95 -15.98 5.78
CA LEU A 261 0.96 -15.01 5.37
C LEU A 261 -0.39 -15.70 5.09
N LEU A 262 -1.35 -15.45 5.97
CA LEU A 262 -2.69 -16.04 5.93
C LEU A 262 -3.68 -15.04 5.34
N PHE A 263 -4.27 -15.39 4.21
CA PHE A 263 -5.24 -14.55 3.52
C PHE A 263 -6.68 -14.91 3.88
N MET A 264 -7.40 -13.91 4.38
CA MET A 264 -8.84 -13.96 4.68
C MET A 264 -9.62 -13.08 3.72
N ARG A 265 -10.90 -13.43 3.50
CA ARG A 265 -11.78 -12.62 2.64
C ARG A 265 -12.14 -11.28 3.27
N THR A 266 -12.44 -11.27 4.56
CA THR A 266 -12.96 -10.07 5.24
C THR A 266 -12.08 -9.61 6.39
N LYS A 267 -12.09 -8.30 6.65
CA LYS A 267 -11.37 -7.67 7.76
C LYS A 267 -11.78 -8.21 9.13
N HIS A 268 -13.07 -8.53 9.31
CA HIS A 268 -13.59 -9.06 10.57
C HIS A 268 -13.08 -10.47 10.84
N GLN A 269 -12.99 -11.31 9.80
CA GLN A 269 -12.42 -12.64 9.91
C GLN A 269 -10.91 -12.59 10.14
N ALA A 270 -10.18 -11.69 9.47
CA ALA A 270 -8.75 -11.47 9.73
C ALA A 270 -8.48 -11.11 11.20
N ARG A 271 -9.24 -10.14 11.73
CA ARG A 271 -9.15 -9.75 13.15
C ARG A 271 -9.51 -10.86 14.12
N LYS A 272 -10.51 -11.67 13.78
CA LYS A 272 -10.93 -12.80 14.60
C LYS A 272 -9.85 -13.88 14.63
N LEU A 273 -9.34 -14.27 13.47
CA LEU A 273 -8.33 -15.32 13.36
C LEU A 273 -7.01 -14.92 14.03
N ALA A 274 -6.51 -13.69 13.83
CA ALA A 274 -5.28 -13.24 14.49
C ALA A 274 -5.38 -13.30 16.03
N ARG A 275 -6.55 -12.94 16.59
CA ARG A 275 -6.80 -13.05 18.04
C ARG A 275 -6.90 -14.50 18.50
N GLU A 276 -7.55 -15.37 17.72
CA GLU A 276 -7.67 -16.81 18.03
C GLU A 276 -6.29 -17.48 18.03
N LEU A 277 -5.43 -17.19 17.05
CA LEU A 277 -4.05 -17.68 17.00
C LEU A 277 -3.22 -17.17 18.18
N THR A 278 -3.30 -15.87 18.49
CA THR A 278 -2.56 -15.29 19.61
C THR A 278 -3.02 -15.89 20.95
N ALA A 279 -4.34 -16.12 21.13
CA ALA A 279 -4.89 -16.81 22.30
C ALA A 279 -4.47 -18.28 22.39
N ALA A 280 -4.16 -18.91 21.26
CA ALA A 280 -3.65 -20.26 21.14
C ALA A 280 -2.12 -20.38 21.35
N GLY A 281 -1.44 -19.27 21.67
CA GLY A 281 0.01 -19.21 21.87
C GLY A 281 0.82 -18.97 20.60
N ILE A 282 0.18 -18.59 19.49
CA ILE A 282 0.82 -18.29 18.20
C ILE A 282 0.65 -16.79 17.94
N PRO A 283 1.63 -15.93 18.30
CA PRO A 283 1.53 -14.49 18.06
C PRO A 283 1.23 -14.21 16.59
N ALA A 284 0.18 -13.43 16.34
CA ALA A 284 -0.22 -13.06 14.98
C ALA A 284 -0.60 -11.58 14.90
N VAL A 285 -0.16 -10.92 13.82
CA VAL A 285 -0.57 -9.56 13.47
C VAL A 285 -1.74 -9.59 12.48
N GLU A 286 -2.65 -8.63 12.59
CA GLU A 286 -3.69 -8.41 11.60
C GLU A 286 -3.30 -7.30 10.62
N LEU A 287 -3.68 -7.43 9.34
CA LEU A 287 -3.47 -6.40 8.34
C LEU A 287 -4.66 -6.22 7.40
N HIS A 288 -5.44 -5.17 7.65
CA HIS A 288 -6.66 -4.85 6.90
C HIS A 288 -6.92 -3.34 6.83
N GLY A 289 -7.77 -2.89 5.90
CA GLY A 289 -8.01 -1.46 5.63
C GLY A 289 -8.60 -0.62 6.77
N ASN A 290 -9.21 -1.25 7.79
CA ASN A 290 -9.75 -0.55 8.97
C ASN A 290 -8.69 -0.21 10.05
N LEU A 291 -7.45 -0.66 9.92
CA LEU A 291 -6.40 -0.32 10.88
C LEU A 291 -5.95 1.13 10.69
N SER A 292 -5.61 1.79 11.80
CA SER A 292 -4.90 3.07 11.72
C SER A 292 -3.53 2.88 11.07
N GLN A 293 -3.01 3.92 10.44
CA GLN A 293 -1.71 3.83 9.75
C GLN A 293 -0.59 3.36 10.68
N ASN A 294 -0.50 3.96 11.88
CA ASN A 294 0.49 3.57 12.88
C ASN A 294 0.32 2.12 13.35
N ALA A 295 -0.90 1.58 13.36
CA ALA A 295 -1.11 0.16 13.68
C ALA A 295 -0.64 -0.75 12.54
N ARG A 296 -0.89 -0.37 11.28
CA ARG A 296 -0.39 -1.10 10.11
C ARG A 296 1.14 -1.11 10.07
N GLU A 297 1.78 0.04 10.27
CA GLU A 297 3.24 0.16 10.27
C GLU A 297 3.88 -0.67 11.38
N ARG A 298 3.34 -0.62 12.61
CA ARG A 298 3.83 -1.49 13.70
C ARG A 298 3.65 -2.97 13.41
N GLY A 299 2.52 -3.38 12.84
CA GLY A 299 2.25 -4.78 12.48
C GLY A 299 3.16 -5.27 11.36
N LEU A 300 3.39 -4.44 10.34
CA LEU A 300 4.32 -4.71 9.24
C LEU A 300 5.76 -4.80 9.73
N GLN A 301 6.18 -3.86 10.59
CA GLN A 301 7.52 -3.86 11.18
C GLN A 301 7.76 -5.15 11.97
N ALA A 302 6.83 -5.49 12.88
CA ALA A 302 6.94 -6.69 13.71
C ALA A 302 6.96 -7.99 12.88
N PHE A 303 6.31 -8.00 11.72
CA PHE A 303 6.37 -9.13 10.81
C PHE A 303 7.69 -9.18 10.02
N SER A 304 8.15 -8.03 9.54
CA SER A 304 9.36 -7.90 8.73
C SER A 304 10.65 -8.11 9.53
N ASP A 305 10.68 -7.76 10.82
CA ASP A 305 11.82 -8.00 11.71
C ASP A 305 11.81 -9.41 12.34
N GLY A 306 10.74 -10.18 12.10
CA GLY A 306 10.59 -11.55 12.60
C GLY A 306 10.12 -11.66 14.04
N SER A 307 9.85 -10.55 14.75
CA SER A 307 9.30 -10.59 16.11
C SER A 307 7.91 -11.25 16.18
N ILE A 308 7.15 -11.19 15.08
CA ILE A 308 5.94 -11.98 14.88
C ILE A 308 6.03 -12.69 13.53
N GLN A 309 5.94 -14.02 13.54
CA GLN A 309 6.08 -14.82 12.32
C GLN A 309 4.78 -15.04 11.55
N VAL A 310 3.62 -14.64 12.09
CA VAL A 310 2.31 -14.88 11.45
C VAL A 310 1.60 -13.56 11.18
N MET A 311 1.23 -13.35 9.91
CA MET A 311 0.40 -12.23 9.49
C MET A 311 -0.92 -12.73 8.90
N VAL A 312 -2.03 -12.21 9.41
CA VAL A 312 -3.36 -12.47 8.86
C VAL A 312 -3.86 -11.22 8.12
N ALA A 313 -4.06 -11.33 6.81
CA ALA A 313 -4.31 -10.17 5.96
C ALA A 313 -5.53 -10.33 5.05
N THR A 314 -6.05 -9.20 4.57
CA THR A 314 -7.03 -9.13 3.48
C THR A 314 -6.35 -8.71 2.18
N ASP A 315 -6.93 -9.05 1.02
CA ASP A 315 -6.38 -8.71 -0.30
C ASP A 315 -5.94 -7.26 -0.42
N ILE A 316 -6.86 -6.32 -0.12
CA ILE A 316 -6.62 -4.88 -0.29
C ILE A 316 -5.42 -4.42 0.56
N ALA A 317 -5.31 -4.93 1.79
CA ALA A 317 -4.29 -4.49 2.71
C ALA A 317 -2.94 -5.18 2.51
N ALA A 318 -2.94 -6.35 1.87
CA ALA A 318 -1.78 -7.18 1.60
C ALA A 318 -1.05 -6.84 0.29
N ARG A 319 -1.74 -6.18 -0.63
CA ARG A 319 -1.16 -5.78 -1.91
C ARG A 319 -0.16 -4.64 -1.73
N GLY A 320 0.95 -4.72 -2.47
CA GLY A 320 2.06 -3.77 -2.31
C GLY A 320 2.81 -3.88 -0.99
N ILE A 321 2.65 -4.98 -0.22
CA ILE A 321 3.58 -5.25 0.89
C ILE A 321 4.80 -6.00 0.32
N HIS A 322 5.97 -5.40 0.48
CA HIS A 322 7.25 -6.06 0.41
C HIS A 322 7.52 -6.66 1.79
N VAL A 323 7.09 -7.90 2.00
CA VAL A 323 7.68 -8.72 3.04
C VAL A 323 8.52 -9.76 2.32
N ASP A 324 9.80 -9.73 2.62
CA ASP A 324 10.74 -10.74 2.14
C ASP A 324 10.63 -11.99 3.02
N ASP A 325 11.05 -13.12 2.46
CA ASP A 325 11.18 -14.39 3.19
C ASP A 325 9.88 -14.93 3.78
N VAL A 326 8.74 -14.81 3.08
CA VAL A 326 7.52 -15.54 3.45
C VAL A 326 7.67 -16.99 2.99
N ASP A 327 7.84 -17.91 3.92
CA ASP A 327 8.01 -19.35 3.63
C ASP A 327 6.71 -19.99 3.12
N LEU A 328 5.59 -19.61 3.75
CA LEU A 328 4.29 -20.21 3.48
C LEU A 328 3.19 -19.16 3.31
N VAL A 329 2.53 -19.18 2.15
CA VAL A 329 1.29 -18.44 1.91
C VAL A 329 0.10 -19.37 2.05
N VAL A 330 -0.87 -19.00 2.89
CA VAL A 330 -2.10 -19.76 3.07
C VAL A 330 -3.29 -18.92 2.63
N HIS A 331 -3.95 -19.32 1.55
CA HIS A 331 -5.29 -18.84 1.24
C HIS A 331 -6.28 -19.57 2.15
N VAL A 332 -6.47 -19.02 3.36
CA VAL A 332 -7.43 -19.57 4.31
C VAL A 332 -8.82 -19.51 3.69
N ASP A 333 -9.18 -18.38 3.07
CA ASP A 333 -10.34 -18.31 2.19
C ASP A 333 -9.88 -18.21 0.73
N PRO A 334 -10.39 -19.05 -0.19
CA PRO A 334 -10.09 -18.90 -1.61
C PRO A 334 -10.47 -17.49 -2.11
N PRO A 335 -9.60 -16.86 -2.93
CA PRO A 335 -9.92 -15.58 -3.56
C PRO A 335 -11.13 -15.70 -4.49
N ALA A 336 -11.79 -14.58 -4.79
CA ALA A 336 -12.92 -14.57 -5.72
C ALA A 336 -12.49 -14.68 -7.19
N GLU A 337 -11.26 -14.26 -7.51
CA GLU A 337 -10.78 -14.13 -8.89
C GLU A 337 -9.35 -14.67 -9.05
N HIS A 338 -9.03 -15.17 -10.25
CA HIS A 338 -7.74 -15.76 -10.57
C HIS A 338 -6.56 -14.76 -10.43
N LYS A 339 -6.76 -13.47 -10.77
CA LYS A 339 -5.73 -12.43 -10.58
C LYS A 339 -5.33 -12.30 -9.11
N ALA A 340 -6.32 -12.26 -8.21
CA ALA A 340 -6.07 -12.18 -6.78
C ALA A 340 -5.29 -13.41 -6.28
N TYR A 341 -5.59 -14.61 -6.79
CA TYR A 341 -4.82 -15.81 -6.48
C TYR A 341 -3.34 -15.65 -6.81
N LEU A 342 -3.01 -15.19 -8.02
CA LEU A 342 -1.62 -14.98 -8.44
C LEU A 342 -0.92 -13.91 -7.59
N HIS A 343 -1.63 -12.82 -7.24
CA HIS A 343 -1.07 -11.74 -6.41
C HIS A 343 -0.80 -12.15 -4.96
N ARG A 344 -1.67 -12.99 -4.38
CA ARG A 344 -1.47 -13.58 -3.06
C ARG A 344 -0.31 -14.57 -3.07
N SER A 345 -0.28 -15.46 -4.06
CA SER A 345 0.77 -16.48 -4.23
C SER A 345 2.15 -15.85 -4.42
N GLY A 346 2.25 -14.74 -5.16
CA GLY A 346 3.50 -13.99 -5.35
C GLY A 346 4.02 -13.23 -4.12
N ARG A 347 3.49 -13.52 -2.92
CA ARG A 347 4.05 -13.04 -1.65
C ARG A 347 5.14 -13.96 -1.10
N THR A 348 5.25 -15.20 -1.61
CA THR A 348 6.38 -16.10 -1.39
C THR A 348 7.21 -16.25 -2.67
N ALA A 349 8.26 -17.07 -2.63
CA ALA A 349 9.20 -17.36 -3.70
C ALA A 349 9.83 -16.10 -4.34
N ARG A 350 10.38 -15.21 -3.50
CA ARG A 350 11.09 -13.99 -3.92
C ARG A 350 12.60 -14.22 -3.84
N ALA A 351 13.35 -13.46 -4.65
CA ALA A 351 14.82 -13.46 -4.66
C ALA A 351 15.51 -14.83 -4.87
N GLY A 352 14.84 -15.79 -5.50
CA GLY A 352 15.41 -17.11 -5.82
C GLY A 352 15.10 -18.22 -4.81
N ASN A 353 14.37 -17.93 -3.73
CA ASN A 353 13.93 -18.94 -2.76
C ASN A 353 12.67 -19.68 -3.24
N GLU A 354 12.54 -20.97 -2.92
CA GLU A 354 11.31 -21.74 -3.12
C GLU A 354 10.18 -21.24 -2.20
N GLY A 355 8.94 -21.55 -2.54
CA GLY A 355 7.80 -21.09 -1.75
C GLY A 355 6.55 -21.94 -1.90
N ASP A 356 5.89 -22.23 -0.79
CA ASP A 356 4.66 -23.02 -0.75
C ASP A 356 3.41 -22.14 -0.66
N VAL A 357 2.40 -22.51 -1.44
CA VAL A 357 1.09 -21.86 -1.44
C VAL A 357 0.02 -22.90 -1.16
N ILE A 358 -0.64 -22.81 -0.01
CA ILE A 358 -1.75 -23.68 0.36
C ILE A 358 -3.07 -22.94 0.14
N THR A 359 -4.03 -23.57 -0.54
CA THR A 359 -5.41 -23.09 -0.59
C THR A 359 -6.34 -24.06 0.10
N LEU A 360 -7.03 -23.58 1.15
CA LEU A 360 -8.03 -24.36 1.88
C LEU A 360 -9.40 -24.19 1.22
N VAL A 361 -10.05 -25.30 0.90
CA VAL A 361 -11.32 -25.32 0.17
C VAL A 361 -12.33 -26.15 0.96
N LEU A 362 -13.44 -25.53 1.34
CA LEU A 362 -14.58 -26.23 1.94
C LEU A 362 -15.46 -26.90 0.85
N PRO A 363 -16.29 -27.90 1.19
CA PRO A 363 -17.11 -28.61 0.22
C PRO A 363 -17.97 -27.68 -0.64
N GLU A 364 -18.59 -26.66 -0.04
CA GLU A 364 -19.42 -25.68 -0.72
C GLU A 364 -18.64 -24.73 -1.65
N GLN A 365 -17.32 -24.63 -1.48
CA GLN A 365 -16.44 -23.75 -2.28
C GLN A 365 -15.79 -24.47 -3.46
N HIS A 366 -15.94 -25.79 -3.56
CA HIS A 366 -15.18 -26.63 -4.48
C HIS A 366 -15.42 -26.28 -5.96
N ARG A 367 -16.67 -26.04 -6.36
CA ARG A 367 -17.01 -25.71 -7.76
C ARG A 367 -16.41 -24.37 -8.19
N ASP A 368 -16.60 -23.34 -7.38
CA ASP A 368 -16.08 -22.00 -7.66
C ASP A 368 -14.54 -22.01 -7.70
N PHE A 369 -13.92 -22.75 -6.77
CA PHE A 369 -12.46 -22.90 -6.75
C PHE A 369 -11.93 -23.63 -7.99
N GLN A 370 -12.61 -24.67 -8.48
CA GLN A 370 -12.18 -25.35 -9.72
C GLN A 370 -12.18 -24.41 -10.92
N ALA A 371 -13.20 -23.56 -11.08
CA ALA A 371 -13.25 -22.57 -12.14
C ALA A 371 -12.08 -21.58 -12.03
N LEU A 372 -11.81 -21.12 -10.80
CA LEU A 372 -10.68 -20.24 -10.50
C LEU A 372 -9.33 -20.88 -10.80
N ALA A 373 -9.12 -22.13 -10.38
CA ALA A 373 -7.87 -22.87 -10.57
C ALA A 373 -7.55 -23.05 -12.05
N ARG A 374 -8.56 -23.36 -12.88
CA ARG A 374 -8.39 -23.43 -14.35
C ARG A 374 -8.00 -22.07 -14.94
N ALA A 375 -8.68 -21.00 -14.54
CA ALA A 375 -8.38 -19.65 -15.01
C ALA A 375 -6.98 -19.18 -14.58
N ALA A 376 -6.52 -19.59 -13.38
CA ALA A 376 -5.19 -19.31 -12.85
C ALA A 376 -4.11 -20.30 -13.36
N LYS A 377 -4.47 -21.29 -14.18
CA LYS A 377 -3.58 -22.37 -14.67
C LYS A 377 -2.87 -23.14 -13.53
N ILE A 378 -3.57 -23.39 -12.43
CA ILE A 378 -3.06 -24.14 -11.28
C ILE A 378 -3.31 -25.63 -11.50
N ASN A 379 -2.24 -26.40 -11.61
CA ASN A 379 -2.28 -27.85 -11.87
C ASN A 379 -2.24 -28.71 -10.58
N ALA A 380 -2.34 -28.08 -9.41
CA ALA A 380 -2.31 -28.76 -8.12
C ALA A 380 -3.52 -29.69 -7.95
N ARG A 381 -3.27 -30.95 -7.58
CA ARG A 381 -4.33 -31.92 -7.32
C ARG A 381 -4.97 -31.64 -5.96
N PRO A 382 -6.31 -31.49 -5.88
CA PRO A 382 -6.99 -31.39 -4.59
C PRO A 382 -6.80 -32.66 -3.76
N GLN A 383 -6.43 -32.50 -2.49
CA GLN A 383 -6.27 -33.58 -1.54
C GLN A 383 -7.14 -33.33 -0.29
N PRO A 384 -7.96 -34.31 0.14
CA PRO A 384 -8.61 -34.26 1.44
C PRO A 384 -7.58 -34.25 2.55
N VAL A 385 -7.71 -33.32 3.50
CA VAL A 385 -6.82 -33.25 4.67
C VAL A 385 -7.58 -32.91 5.95
N SER A 386 -6.99 -33.32 7.07
CA SER A 386 -7.37 -33.00 8.44
C SER A 386 -6.14 -32.58 9.25
N ALA A 387 -6.38 -32.00 10.43
CA ALA A 387 -5.28 -31.63 11.31
C ALA A 387 -4.51 -32.87 11.79
N GLY A 388 -3.19 -32.80 11.77
CA GLY A 388 -2.30 -33.92 12.09
C GLY A 388 -1.93 -34.82 10.90
N ASP A 389 -2.48 -34.59 9.72
CA ASP A 389 -2.08 -35.31 8.51
C ASP A 389 -0.61 -35.03 8.16
N ARG A 390 0.07 -36.07 7.65
CA ARG A 390 1.50 -35.99 7.29
C ARG A 390 1.81 -34.82 6.36
N THR A 391 0.96 -34.56 5.37
CA THR A 391 1.16 -33.46 4.42
C THR A 391 1.02 -32.09 5.09
N VAL A 392 0.07 -31.93 6.01
CA VAL A 392 -0.12 -30.67 6.75
C VAL A 392 1.08 -30.40 7.65
N ARG A 393 1.55 -31.42 8.39
CA ARG A 393 2.75 -31.32 9.24
C ARG A 393 4.01 -30.99 8.45
N ALA A 394 4.20 -31.63 7.29
CA ALA A 394 5.36 -31.39 6.45
C ALA A 394 5.44 -29.94 5.96
N LEU A 395 4.30 -29.35 5.56
CA LEU A 395 4.26 -27.94 5.12
C LEU A 395 4.21 -26.94 6.27
N ALA A 396 3.68 -27.31 7.43
CA ALA A 396 3.74 -26.48 8.63
C ALA A 396 5.20 -26.31 9.12
N GLY A 397 6.00 -27.37 8.99
CA GLY A 397 7.38 -27.44 9.47
C GLY A 397 7.48 -27.72 10.97
N GLU A 398 8.69 -27.57 11.52
CA GLU A 398 8.95 -27.70 12.95
C GLU A 398 8.11 -26.71 13.77
N PRO A 399 7.33 -27.14 14.78
CA PRO A 399 6.54 -26.23 15.61
C PRO A 399 7.36 -25.13 16.28
N ALA A 400 6.86 -23.89 16.23
CA ALA A 400 7.40 -22.81 17.04
C ALA A 400 6.98 -22.96 18.51
N PRO A 401 7.82 -22.53 19.46
CA PRO A 401 7.45 -22.47 20.86
C PRO A 401 6.19 -21.63 21.07
N LEU A 402 5.23 -22.16 21.83
CA LEU A 402 4.03 -21.41 22.18
C LEU A 402 4.40 -20.25 23.12
N VAL A 403 3.89 -19.06 22.82
CA VAL A 403 4.12 -17.85 23.59
C VAL A 403 2.94 -17.61 24.53
N ALA A 404 3.21 -17.42 25.82
CA ALA A 404 2.16 -17.06 26.77
C ALA A 404 1.53 -15.72 26.38
N LEU A 405 0.23 -15.56 26.62
CA LEU A 405 -0.49 -14.34 26.26
C LEU A 405 0.06 -13.07 26.91
N THR A 406 0.70 -13.19 28.09
CA THR A 406 1.36 -12.09 28.80
C THR A 406 2.62 -11.61 28.10
N ASP A 407 3.25 -12.49 27.34
CA ASP A 407 4.57 -12.29 26.74
C ASP A 407 4.46 -12.03 25.23
N ALA A 408 3.23 -12.09 24.69
CA ALA A 408 2.96 -11.81 23.30
C ALA A 408 3.36 -10.35 22.94
N PRO A 409 4.10 -10.13 21.84
CA PRO A 409 4.55 -8.80 21.47
C PRO A 409 3.38 -7.83 21.31
N SER A 410 3.59 -6.56 21.67
CA SER A 410 2.52 -5.54 21.64
C SER A 410 1.87 -5.33 20.26
N ALA A 411 2.55 -5.72 19.18
CA ALA A 411 2.03 -5.64 17.82
C ALA A 411 1.03 -6.76 17.49
N ALA A 412 1.03 -7.86 18.23
CA ALA A 412 0.08 -8.95 18.07
C ALA A 412 -1.34 -8.47 18.37
N ALA A 413 -2.33 -9.09 17.72
CA ALA A 413 -3.73 -8.71 17.87
C ALA A 413 -4.18 -8.83 19.34
N ARG A 414 -4.28 -7.69 20.03
CA ARG A 414 -4.63 -7.61 21.47
C ARG A 414 -6.09 -8.04 21.73
N LYS A 415 -6.34 -8.50 22.97
CA LYS A 415 -7.69 -8.67 23.55
C LYS A 415 -8.51 -7.37 23.38
N GLY A 416 -9.81 -7.54 23.13
CA GLY A 416 -10.69 -6.51 22.59
C GLY A 416 -10.65 -5.14 23.27
N GLU A 417 -10.75 -4.11 22.45
CA GLU A 417 -11.31 -2.82 22.86
C GLU A 417 -12.77 -3.03 23.29
N SER A 418 -12.96 -3.29 24.57
CA SER A 418 -14.21 -3.04 25.29
C SER A 418 -13.90 -2.92 26.77
N THR A 419 -13.23 -1.84 27.14
CA THR A 419 -13.33 -1.31 28.51
C THR A 419 -13.35 0.21 28.37
N PRO A 420 -14.50 0.86 28.61
CA PRO A 420 -14.51 2.30 28.80
C PRO A 420 -13.59 2.62 29.97
N LYS A 421 -12.72 3.62 29.81
CA LYS A 421 -12.01 4.26 30.91
C LYS A 421 -12.99 4.49 32.07
N PRO A 422 -12.67 4.15 33.34
CA PRO A 422 -13.51 4.56 34.44
C PRO A 422 -13.57 6.09 34.42
N ALA A 423 -14.76 6.65 34.21
CA ALA A 423 -15.00 8.05 34.43
C ALA A 423 -14.59 8.36 35.87
N LYS A 424 -13.68 9.32 36.06
CA LYS A 424 -13.34 9.85 37.39
C LYS A 424 -14.66 10.26 38.07
N ALA A 425 -15.06 9.49 39.08
CA ALA A 425 -16.15 9.84 39.96
C ALA A 425 -15.78 11.18 40.63
N LYS A 426 -16.47 12.26 40.25
CA LYS A 426 -16.51 13.48 41.06
C LYS A 426 -17.23 13.11 42.35
N GLY A 427 -16.45 12.84 43.40
CA GLY A 427 -16.96 12.69 44.75
C GLY A 427 -17.69 13.97 45.18
N LYS A 428 -19.00 13.85 45.39
CA LYS A 428 -19.76 14.77 46.24
C LYS A 428 -19.46 14.36 47.68
N GLY A 429 -18.68 15.17 48.39
CA GLY A 429 -18.62 15.17 49.85
C GLY A 429 -19.30 16.45 50.35
N ALA A 430 -20.41 16.30 51.05
CA ALA A 430 -21.12 17.38 51.71
C ALA A 430 -20.73 17.45 53.20
N THR A 431 -20.97 18.63 53.78
CA THR A 431 -21.19 18.97 55.21
C THR A 431 -20.01 18.97 56.20
N ALA A 432 -19.57 20.18 56.60
CA ALA A 432 -20.02 20.91 57.81
C ALA A 432 -18.92 21.46 58.75
N ARG A 433 -19.02 22.79 58.94
CA ARG A 433 -18.92 23.62 60.17
C ARG A 433 -17.57 24.13 60.74
N ALA A 434 -17.57 25.48 60.84
CA ALA A 434 -17.01 26.38 61.87
C ALA A 434 -15.48 26.58 61.85
N ALA A 435 -14.90 27.79 61.98
CA ALA A 435 -15.25 28.97 62.78
C ALA A 435 -14.45 30.22 62.33
N GLY A 436 -14.87 31.45 62.73
CA GLY A 436 -13.94 32.54 63.06
C GLY A 436 -13.93 33.85 62.23
N GLN A 437 -14.69 34.86 62.70
CA GLN A 437 -14.35 36.30 62.83
C GLN A 437 -13.81 37.09 61.62
N ALA A 438 -14.57 38.05 61.05
CA ALA A 438 -14.82 39.43 61.50
C ALA A 438 -13.78 40.47 61.01
N HIS A 439 -14.16 41.34 60.06
CA HIS A 439 -14.22 42.81 60.25
C HIS A 439 -14.54 43.62 58.97
N ALA A 440 -15.25 44.73 59.22
CA ALA A 440 -15.28 46.02 58.51
C ALA A 440 -16.05 46.18 57.17
N ARG A 441 -17.25 46.75 57.30
CA ARG A 441 -17.99 47.65 56.36
C ARG A 441 -17.35 49.08 56.37
N PRO A 442 -17.90 50.13 55.71
CA PRO A 442 -18.83 50.29 54.56
C PRO A 442 -18.28 51.31 53.51
N ARG A 443 -18.91 51.66 52.36
CA ARG A 443 -19.99 52.67 52.15
C ARG A 443 -20.14 52.88 50.60
N VAL A 444 -21.34 52.83 49.99
CA VAL A 444 -22.27 53.97 49.68
C VAL A 444 -21.75 54.79 48.46
N THR A 445 -22.47 55.06 47.34
CA THR A 445 -23.91 55.10 47.03
C THR A 445 -24.20 55.33 45.53
N ALA A 446 -25.50 55.17 45.20
CA ALA A 446 -26.28 55.82 44.13
C ALA A 446 -26.06 55.29 42.70
N GLY A 447 -27.09 55.04 41.89
CA GLY A 447 -28.51 55.39 41.95
C GLY A 447 -29.07 55.33 40.51
N PRO A 448 -30.40 55.37 40.31
CA PRO A 448 -31.09 54.43 39.40
C PRO A 448 -31.76 55.08 38.16
N VAL A 449 -32.69 54.32 37.55
CA VAL A 449 -33.81 54.67 36.62
C VAL A 449 -33.47 55.09 35.18
N SER A 450 -34.26 54.83 34.14
CA SER A 450 -35.35 53.90 33.81
C SER A 450 -35.72 54.16 32.33
N SER A 451 -36.37 53.17 31.69
CA SER A 451 -37.46 53.33 30.71
C SER A 451 -37.33 54.28 29.49
N GLY A 452 -37.61 53.76 28.29
CA GLY A 452 -38.15 54.61 27.22
C GLY A 452 -38.13 54.00 25.83
N ALA A 453 -39.30 53.63 25.32
CA ALA A 453 -39.56 53.07 24.01
C ALA A 453 -39.31 54.04 22.84
N GLY A 454 -39.16 53.50 21.63
CA GLY A 454 -39.11 54.29 20.40
C GLY A 454 -39.00 53.46 19.13
N VAL A 455 -40.14 53.12 18.57
CA VAL A 455 -40.41 52.47 17.27
C VAL A 455 -39.91 53.34 16.10
N VAL A 456 -39.41 52.75 14.99
CA VAL A 456 -39.86 52.99 13.60
C VAL A 456 -39.25 51.94 12.66
N SER A 457 -40.16 51.30 11.93
CA SER A 457 -40.06 50.38 10.80
C SER A 457 -39.45 50.98 9.52
N LEU A 458 -38.93 50.15 8.60
CA LEU A 458 -39.52 49.94 7.26
C LEU A 458 -38.71 49.01 6.33
N SER A 459 -39.41 47.94 5.91
CA SER A 459 -39.51 47.39 4.54
C SER A 459 -38.30 46.78 3.81
N ARG A 460 -38.43 45.82 2.88
CA ARG A 460 -39.44 44.82 2.45
C ARG A 460 -38.82 44.19 1.20
N GLN A 461 -38.98 42.87 1.01
CA GLN A 461 -39.25 42.14 -0.24
C GLN A 461 -38.41 40.87 -0.38
N GLY A 462 -39.10 39.75 -0.19
CA GLY A 462 -38.77 38.47 -0.79
C GLY A 462 -39.69 38.22 -1.98
N THR A 463 -39.19 37.47 -2.95
CA THR A 463 -39.97 36.98 -4.09
C THR A 463 -39.56 35.54 -4.39
N ARG A 464 -40.57 34.65 -4.45
CA ARG A 464 -40.49 33.26 -4.96
C ARG A 464 -40.42 33.25 -6.49
N PRO A 465 -40.09 32.10 -7.11
CA PRO A 465 -41.12 31.34 -7.84
C PRO A 465 -41.00 29.81 -7.62
N ARG A 466 -42.05 29.01 -7.41
CA ARG A 466 -43.17 28.53 -8.25
C ARG A 466 -42.81 27.34 -9.18
N ARG A 467 -43.43 26.19 -8.87
CA ARG A 467 -43.53 24.92 -9.61
C ARG A 467 -44.13 25.10 -11.02
N ASN A 468 -43.73 24.27 -11.98
CA ASN A 468 -44.64 23.74 -12.99
C ASN A 468 -44.27 22.30 -13.44
N THR A 469 -45.32 21.54 -13.73
CA THR A 469 -45.38 20.12 -14.13
C THR A 469 -45.47 19.97 -15.65
N GLY A 470 -45.01 18.85 -16.23
CA GLY A 470 -45.44 18.45 -17.58
C GLY A 470 -44.60 17.38 -18.27
N ARG A 471 -45.16 16.16 -18.39
CA ARG A 471 -44.65 14.99 -19.13
C ARG A 471 -44.82 15.12 -20.66
N ARG A 472 -43.92 14.51 -21.45
CA ARG A 472 -44.28 13.57 -22.56
C ARG A 472 -43.06 12.75 -23.06
N PRO A 473 -43.25 11.52 -23.57
CA PRO A 473 -42.18 10.57 -23.90
C PRO A 473 -41.86 10.52 -25.41
N LEU A 474 -40.64 10.09 -25.75
CA LEU A 474 -40.25 9.74 -27.13
C LEU A 474 -40.20 8.22 -27.33
N ARG A 475 -40.80 7.80 -28.44
CA ARG A 475 -40.90 6.44 -28.97
C ARG A 475 -39.56 5.95 -29.55
N ARG A 476 -39.38 4.63 -29.53
CA ARG A 476 -38.50 3.84 -30.41
C ARG A 476 -38.91 3.97 -31.89
N SER A 477 -37.95 3.91 -32.82
CA SER A 477 -37.76 2.83 -33.83
C SER A 477 -36.94 3.34 -35.03
N ALA A 478 -35.75 2.76 -35.24
CA ALA A 478 -35.15 2.33 -36.51
C ALA A 478 -33.70 1.92 -36.21
#